data_AF-A0A969L691-F1
#
_entry.id   AF-A0A969L691-F1
#
_cell.length_a   1.000
_cell.length_b   1.000
_cell.length_c   1.000
_cell.angle_alpha   90.00
_cell.angle_beta   90.00
_cell.angle_gamma   90.00
#
_symmetry.space_group_name_H-M   'P 1'
#
loop_
_entity.id
_entity.type
_entity.pdbx_description
1 polymer ?
#
loop_
_entity_poly.entity_id
_entity_poly.type
_entity_poly.pdbx_seq_one_letter_code
_entity_poly.pdbx_strand_id
1 'polypeptide(L)' 'MAMTAAEKQRVIDLLNQLDEKQRKRTLDSLENFVNWLRNSAYAIYQKIKDVLSDLWEWLADLF' A
#
# COMPACT_ATOMS: atom_id res chain seq x y z
N MET A 1 1.24 -15.97 -4.55
CA MET A 1 0.01 -15.60 -5.27
C MET A 1 0.12 -14.14 -5.63
N ALA A 2 -0.09 -13.76 -6.89
CA ALA A 2 -0.08 -12.35 -7.28
C ALA A 2 -1.34 -11.65 -6.74
N MET A 3 -1.20 -10.40 -6.28
CA MET A 3 -2.35 -9.57 -5.92
C MET A 3 -3.36 -9.50 -7.06
N THR A 4 -4.64 -9.57 -6.71
CA THR A 4 -5.71 -9.31 -7.69
C THR A 4 -5.77 -7.82 -8.03
N ALA A 5 -6.27 -7.49 -9.23
CA ALA A 5 -6.48 -6.10 -9.62
C ALA A 5 -7.42 -5.34 -8.64
N ALA A 6 -8.41 -6.03 -8.08
CA ALA A 6 -9.32 -5.47 -7.09
C ALA A 6 -8.61 -5.10 -5.77
N GLU A 7 -7.67 -5.93 -5.31
CA GLU A 7 -6.87 -5.64 -4.11
C GLU A 7 -5.92 -4.46 -4.36
N LYS A 8 -5.32 -4.36 -5.56
CA LYS A 8 -4.50 -3.20 -5.94
C LYS A 8 -5.31 -1.91 -5.94
N GLN A 9 -6.50 -1.94 -6.56
CA GLN A 9 -7.39 -0.79 -6.60
C GLN A 9 -7.79 -0.36 -5.19
N ARG A 10 -8.08 -1.31 -4.30
CA ARG A 10 -8.44 -1.01 -2.92
C ARG A 10 -7.31 -0.32 -2.14
N VAL A 11 -6.05 -0.67 -2.38
CA VAL A 11 -4.91 0.02 -1.77
C VAL A 11 -4.79 1.45 -2.30
N ILE A 12 -4.98 1.65 -3.60
CA ILE A 12 -5.00 2.99 -4.22
C ILE A 12 -6.13 3.84 -3.63
N ASP A 13 -7.34 3.29 -3.51
CA ASP A 13 -8.49 4.00 -2.97
C ASP A 13 -8.22 4.44 -1.52
N LEU A 14 -7.60 3.57 -0.70
CA LEU A 14 -7.19 3.89 0.66
C LEU A 14 -6.12 4.99 0.70
N LEU A 15 -5.13 4.97 -0.21
CA LEU A 15 -4.12 6.02 -0.33
C LEU A 15 -4.72 7.36 -0.76
N ASN A 16 -5.74 7.34 -1.63
CA ASN A 16 -6.45 8.54 -2.08
C ASN A 16 -7.39 9.14 -1.02
N GLN A 17 -7.77 8.34 -0.02
CA GLN A 17 -8.52 8.83 1.15
C GLN A 17 -7.61 9.53 2.18
N LEU A 18 -6.29 9.34 2.11
CA LEU A 18 -5.35 10.04 2.98
C LEU A 18 -5.21 11.50 2.56
N ASP A 19 -5.01 12.38 3.55
CA ASP A 19 -4.56 13.73 3.27
C ASP A 19 -3.15 13.72 2.62
N GLU A 20 -2.79 14.80 1.91
CA GLU A 20 -1.52 14.85 1.16
C GLU A 20 -0.29 14.60 2.06
N LYS A 21 -0.34 15.05 3.31
CA LYS A 21 0.77 14.91 4.27
C LYS A 21 0.91 13.47 4.75
N GLN A 22 -0.21 12.80 5.04
CA GLN A 22 -0.29 11.41 5.42
C GLN A 22 0.10 10.51 4.26
N ARG A 23 -0.36 10.81 3.05
CA ARG A 23 0.02 10.07 1.84
C ARG A 23 1.51 10.17 1.60
N LYS A 24 2.09 11.38 1.62
CA LYS A 24 3.55 11.58 1.50
C LYS A 24 4.31 10.80 2.57
N ARG A 25 3.90 10.87 3.83
CA ARG A 25 4.53 10.11 4.93
C ARG A 25 4.43 8.59 4.72
N THR A 26 3.28 8.12 4.24
CA THR A 26 3.05 6.70 3.96
C THR A 26 3.91 6.23 2.80
N LEU A 27 4.06 7.06 1.77
CA LEU A 27 4.85 6.80 0.57
C LEU A 27 6.34 7.21 0.71
N ASP A 28 6.78 7.63 1.89
CA ASP A 28 8.17 8.06 2.15
C ASP A 28 9.15 6.89 2.25
N SER A 29 8.67 5.72 2.71
CA SER A 29 9.48 4.51 2.79
C SER A 29 8.61 3.26 2.76
N LEU A 30 9.20 2.15 2.31
CA LEU A 30 8.53 0.84 2.34
C LEU A 30 8.06 0.51 3.75
N GLU A 31 8.87 0.78 4.77
CA GLU A 31 8.49 0.53 6.18
C GLU A 31 7.26 1.33 6.61
N ASN A 32 7.19 2.61 6.26
CA ASN A 32 6.01 3.45 6.56
C ASN A 32 4.76 2.91 5.87
N PHE A 33 4.88 2.48 4.61
CA PHE A 33 3.80 1.86 3.87
C PHE A 33 3.35 0.53 4.47
N VAL A 34 4.29 -0.33 4.86
CA VAL A 34 4.00 -1.61 5.53
C VAL A 34 3.22 -1.34 6.81
N ASN A 35 3.70 -0.42 7.64
CA ASN A 35 3.09 -0.08 8.92
C ASN A 35 1.70 0.50 8.72
N TRP A 36 1.52 1.40 7.76
CA TRP A 36 0.22 1.93 7.40
C TRP A 36 -0.73 0.84 6.91
N LEU A 37 -0.32 0.02 5.94
CA LEU A 37 -1.17 -1.02 5.36
C LEU A 37 -1.55 -2.08 6.40
N ARG A 38 -0.63 -2.43 7.30
CA ARG A 38 -0.91 -3.33 8.41
C ARG A 38 -2.01 -2.78 9.32
N ASN A 39 -2.03 -1.48 9.57
CA ASN A 39 -3.02 -0.82 10.44
C ASN A 39 -4.35 -0.55 9.72
N SER A 40 -4.31 -0.09 8.47
CA SER A 40 -5.50 0.32 7.71
C SER A 40 -6.18 -0.85 6.98
N ALA A 41 -5.42 -1.88 6.59
CA ALA A 41 -5.92 -3.00 5.81
C ALA A 41 -5.18 -4.31 6.13
N TYR A 42 -5.22 -4.73 7.40
CA TYR A 42 -4.54 -5.94 7.88
C TYR A 42 -4.80 -7.20 7.04
N ALA A 43 -6.03 -7.39 6.55
CA ALA A 43 -6.39 -8.53 5.71
C ALA A 43 -5.67 -8.51 4.35
N ILE A 44 -5.45 -7.33 3.77
CA ILE A 44 -4.66 -7.18 2.55
C ILE A 44 -3.20 -7.44 2.89
N TYR A 45 -2.66 -6.78 3.92
CA TYR A 45 -1.29 -6.97 4.39
C TYR A 45 -0.93 -8.46 4.58
N GLN A 46 -1.77 -9.23 5.29
CA GLN A 46 -1.53 -10.66 5.51
C GLN A 46 -1.42 -11.47 4.22
N LYS A 47 -2.19 -11.11 3.18
CA LYS A 47 -2.16 -11.79 1.88
C LYS A 47 -0.96 -11.40 1.04
N ILE A 48 -0.51 -10.15 1.17
CA ILE A 48 0.46 -9.55 0.24
C ILE A 48 1.84 -9.33 0.87
N LYS A 49 2.02 -9.70 2.14
CA LYS A 49 3.30 -9.55 2.87
C LYS A 49 4.50 -10.17 2.12
N ASP A 50 4.26 -11.23 1.35
CA ASP A 50 5.31 -11.93 0.59
C ASP A 50 5.62 -11.27 -0.77
N VAL A 51 4.76 -10.36 -1.23
CA VAL A 51 4.87 -9.61 -2.51
C VAL A 51 4.81 -8.09 -2.30
N LEU A 52 5.06 -7.66 -1.07
CA LEU A 52 4.83 -6.27 -0.65
C LEU A 52 5.82 -5.30 -1.32
N SER A 53 7.06 -5.76 -1.54
CA SER A 53 8.09 -4.99 -2.25
C SER A 53 7.67 -4.68 -3.67
N ASP A 54 7.15 -5.67 -4.42
CA ASP A 54 6.66 -5.47 -5.79
C ASP A 54 5.48 -4.49 -5.84
N LEU A 55 4.57 -4.56 -4.85
CA LEU A 55 3.47 -3.60 -4.76
C LEU A 55 3.99 -2.19 -4.51
N TRP A 56 4.97 -2.06 -3.60
CA TRP A 56 5.54 -0.78 -3.25
C TRP A 56 6.27 -0.13 -4.42
N GLU A 57 7.12 -0.86 -5.14
CA GLU A 57 7.81 -0.35 -6.32
C GLU A 57 6.81 0.17 -7.35
N TRP A 58 5.75 -0.59 -7.60
CA TRP A 58 4.67 -0.16 -8.49
C TRP A 58 3.93 1.09 -8.00
N LEU A 59 3.72 1.25 -6.69
CA LEU A 59 3.10 2.45 -6.12
C LEU A 59 4.04 3.66 -6.17
N ALA A 60 5.33 3.46 -5.95
CA ALA A 60 6.34 4.50 -6.03
C ALA A 60 6.49 5.04 -7.47
N ASP A 61 6.26 4.21 -8.49
CA ASP A 61 6.23 4.64 -9.89
C ASP A 61 4.95 5.44 -10.25
N LEU A 62 3.87 5.28 -9.49
CA LEU A 62 2.56 5.89 -9.77
C LEU A 62 2.34 7.26 -9.11
N PHE A 63 3.04 7.56 -8.01
CA PHE A 63 2.83 8.74 -7.16
C PHE A 63 4.05 9.66 -7.11
#